data_AF-A0AAJ0DHD1-F1
#
_entry.id   AF-A0AAJ0DHD1-F1
#
_cell.length_a   1.000
_cell.length_b   1.000
_cell.length_c   1.000
_cell.angle_alpha   90.00
_cell.angle_beta   90.00
_cell.angle_gamma   90.00
#
_symmetry.space_group_name_H-M   'P 1'
#
loop_
_entity.id
_entity.type
_entity.pdbx_description
1 polymer ?
#
loop_
_entity_poly.entity_id
_entity_poly.type
_entity_poly.pdbx_seq_one_letter_code
_entity_poly.pdbx_strand_id
1 'polypeptide(L)'
;MIGVDLGIFGLLQERSPQTKEELARASKCDEVLMGRILATLVSFSILNQLDVNSFAATPVCATLADPKYQAWLDSAVRISSCAWTATPDFLRETGYQNPSSNTKTAFAKGYGYPDGVPFFRNSAGTS
;
A
#
# COMPACT_ATOMS: atom_id res chain seq x y z
N MET A 1 -3.72 0.62 -0.34
CA MET A 1 -4.31 1.66 -1.20
C MET A 1 -5.76 1.96 -0.85
N ILE A 2 -6.63 0.96 -0.70
CA ILE A 2 -8.08 1.19 -0.44
C ILE A 2 -8.38 2.26 0.64
N GLY A 3 -7.66 2.29 1.77
CA GLY A 3 -7.86 3.34 2.79
C GLY A 3 -7.50 4.76 2.34
N VAL A 4 -6.50 4.90 1.46
CA VAL A 4 -6.15 6.14 0.76
C VAL A 4 -7.23 6.49 -0.26
N ASP A 5 -7.64 5.51 -1.09
CA ASP A 5 -8.62 5.71 -2.16
C ASP A 5 -9.99 6.16 -1.62
N LEU A 6 -10.36 5.65 -0.44
CA LEU A 6 -11.58 6.02 0.28
C LEU A 6 -11.43 7.31 1.10
N GLY A 7 -10.24 7.90 1.17
CA GLY A 7 -9.97 9.13 1.92
C GLY A 7 -10.06 9.00 3.45
N ILE A 8 -10.07 7.78 4.01
CA ILE A 8 -10.32 7.51 5.43
C ILE A 8 -9.34 8.29 6.33
N PHE A 9 -8.07 8.34 5.93
CA PHE A 9 -7.03 9.01 6.73
C PHE A 9 -7.21 10.52 6.77
N GLY A 10 -7.63 11.14 5.66
CA GLY A 10 -7.94 12.56 5.62
C GLY A 10 -9.15 12.90 6.48
N LEU A 11 -10.23 12.12 6.35
CA LEU A 11 -11.44 12.29 7.16
C LEU A 11 -11.14 12.24 8.66
N LEU A 12 -10.33 11.26 9.10
CA LEU A 12 -9.93 11.13 10.50
C LEU A 12 -8.90 12.17 10.97
N GLN A 13 -8.14 12.79 10.07
CA GLN A 13 -7.31 13.95 10.42
C GLN A 13 -8.13 15.22 10.59
N GLU A 14 -9.17 15.41 9.77
CA GLU A 14 -10.07 16.55 9.89
C GLU A 14 -10.90 16.49 11.17
N ARG A 15 -11.39 15.30 11.53
CA ARG A 15 -12.13 15.07 12.76
C ARG A 15 -11.88 13.65 13.27
N SER A 16 -11.48 13.54 14.54
CA SER A 16 -11.34 12.26 15.23
C SER A 16 -11.86 12.37 16.67
N PRO A 17 -12.66 11.41 17.17
CA PRO A 17 -13.08 10.16 16.50
C PRO A 17 -14.26 10.35 15.52
N GLN A 18 -14.44 9.37 14.63
CA GLN A 18 -15.62 9.23 13.77
C GLN A 18 -16.21 7.83 13.82
N THR A 19 -17.48 7.72 13.49
CA THR A 19 -18.16 6.42 13.45
C THR A 19 -17.97 5.70 12.12
N LYS A 20 -18.15 4.37 12.13
CA LYS A 20 -18.19 3.55 10.91
C LYS A 20 -19.20 4.10 9.89
N GLU A 21 -20.38 4.49 10.34
CA GLU A 21 -21.45 5.02 9.49
C GLU A 21 -21.04 6.37 8.87
N GLU A 22 -20.46 7.27 9.66
CA GLU A 22 -19.96 8.56 9.18
C GLU A 22 -18.90 8.38 8.09
N LEU A 23 -17.94 7.50 8.33
CA LEU A 23 -16.88 7.16 7.39
C LEU A 23 -17.43 6.51 6.12
N ALA A 24 -18.33 5.53 6.25
CA ALA A 24 -18.97 4.86 5.11
C ALA A 24 -19.71 5.88 4.23
N ARG A 25 -20.50 6.76 4.84
CA ARG A 25 -21.27 7.79 4.16
C ARG A 25 -20.36 8.79 3.43
N ALA A 26 -19.33 9.30 4.10
CA ALA A 26 -18.40 10.27 3.52
C ALA A 26 -17.59 9.66 2.35
N SER A 27 -17.14 8.42 2.49
CA SER A 27 -16.39 7.70 1.46
C SER A 27 -17.25 7.04 0.37
N LYS A 28 -18.59 7.13 0.46
CA LYS A 28 -19.55 6.41 -0.41
C LYS A 28 -19.26 4.91 -0.49
N CYS A 29 -18.82 4.33 0.63
CA CYS A 29 -18.53 2.91 0.78
C CYS A 29 -19.73 2.22 1.42
N ASP A 30 -19.99 0.97 1.03
CA ASP A 30 -20.93 0.12 1.77
C ASP A 30 -20.49 0.00 3.25
N GLU A 31 -21.45 0.07 4.18
CA GLU A 31 -21.13 0.13 5.61
C GLU A 31 -20.50 -1.18 6.13
N VAL A 32 -20.92 -2.33 5.59
CA VAL A 32 -20.35 -3.64 5.95
C VAL A 32 -18.92 -3.75 5.44
N LEU A 33 -18.68 -3.32 4.21
CA LEU A 33 -17.33 -3.26 3.64
C LEU A 33 -16.44 -2.28 4.40
N MET A 34 -16.95 -1.09 4.75
CA MET A 34 -16.24 -0.12 5.58
C MET A 34 -15.82 -0.74 6.92
N GLY A 35 -16.72 -1.47 7.58
CA GLY A 35 -16.40 -2.20 8.81
C GLY A 35 -15.23 -3.17 8.66
N ARG A 36 -15.18 -3.94 7.56
CA ARG A 36 -14.07 -4.87 7.28
C ARG A 36 -12.74 -4.13 7.03
N ILE A 37 -12.79 -3.01 6.33
CA ILE A 37 -11.62 -2.17 6.06
C ILE A 37 -11.10 -1.57 7.36
N LEU A 38 -11.97 -0.98 8.19
CA LEU A 38 -11.59 -0.41 9.48
C LEU A 38 -11.02 -1.48 10.43
N ALA A 39 -11.62 -2.67 10.50
CA ALA A 39 -11.09 -3.78 11.30
C ALA A 39 -9.66 -4.18 10.86
N THR A 40 -9.41 -4.17 9.55
CA THR A 40 -8.07 -4.44 9.00
C THR A 40 -7.08 -3.35 9.40
N LEU A 41 -7.47 -2.07 9.27
CA LEU A 41 -6.61 -0.93 9.64
C LEU A 41 -6.32 -0.89 11.15
N VAL A 42 -7.29 -1.26 11.99
CA VAL A 42 -7.11 -1.38 13.44
C VAL A 42 -6.16 -2.53 13.77
N SER A 43 -6.29 -3.68 13.09
CA SER A 43 -5.40 -4.83 13.29
C SER A 43 -3.93 -4.51 13.01
N PHE A 44 -3.66 -3.58 12.08
CA PHE A 44 -2.32 -3.08 11.79
C PHE A 44 -1.91 -1.86 12.63
N SER A 45 -2.71 -1.48 13.64
CA SER A 45 -2.49 -0.30 14.48
C SER A 45 -2.40 1.02 13.70
N ILE A 46 -2.99 1.07 12.49
CA ILE A 46 -3.09 2.30 11.69
C ILE A 46 -4.16 3.21 12.29
N LEU A 47 -5.25 2.63 12.80
CA LEU A 47 -6.33 3.33 13.49
C LEU A 47 -6.51 2.76 14.91
N ASN A 48 -7.05 3.57 15.81
CA ASN A 48 -7.52 3.10 17.11
C ASN A 48 -9.03 2.84 17.04
N GLN A 49 -9.47 1.72 17.60
CA GLN A 49 -10.90 1.48 17.86
C GLN A 49 -11.20 1.82 19.31
N LEU A 50 -12.00 2.88 19.53
CA LEU A 50 -12.38 3.32 20.87
C LEU A 50 -13.64 2.62 21.38
N ASP A 51 -14.50 2.21 20.45
CA ASP A 51 -15.74 1.46 20.70
C ASP A 51 -16.12 0.64 19.46
N VAL A 52 -17.14 -0.23 19.55
CA VAL A 52 -17.65 -1.07 18.47
C VAL A 52 -17.85 -0.30 17.15
N ASN A 53 -18.27 0.96 17.23
CA ASN A 53 -18.49 1.81 16.06
C ASN A 53 -17.65 3.09 16.03
N SER A 54 -16.65 3.29 16.90
CA SER A 54 -15.90 4.55 17.02
C SER A 54 -14.41 4.36 16.74
N PHE A 55 -13.87 5.15 15.81
CA PHE A 55 -12.50 5.03 15.30
C PHE A 55 -11.77 6.36 15.39
N ALA A 56 -10.50 6.31 15.80
CA ALA A 56 -9.66 7.49 15.99
C ALA A 56 -8.34 7.39 15.24
N ALA A 57 -7.81 8.54 14.83
CA ALA A 57 -6.51 8.64 14.19
C ALA A 57 -5.37 8.27 15.16
N THR A 58 -4.37 7.56 14.65
CA THR A 58 -3.05 7.37 15.28
C THR A 58 -2.01 8.27 14.60
N PRO A 59 -0.77 8.38 15.12
CA PRO A 59 0.31 9.03 14.38
C PRO A 59 0.56 8.41 13.00
N VAL A 60 0.39 7.09 12.84
CA VAL A 60 0.51 6.41 11.54
C VAL A 60 -0.59 6.87 10.59
N CYS A 61 -1.83 7.04 11.08
CA CYS A 61 -2.91 7.62 10.30
C CYS A 61 -2.57 9.03 9.80
N ALA A 62 -1.93 9.86 10.64
CA ALA A 62 -1.52 11.21 10.25
C ALA A 62 -0.47 11.18 9.13
N THR A 63 0.53 10.28 9.24
CA THR A 63 1.50 10.07 8.16
C THR A 63 0.82 9.64 6.87
N LEU A 64 -0.15 8.72 6.94
CA LEU A 64 -0.88 8.22 5.77
C LEU A 64 -1.92 9.20 5.21
N ALA A 65 -2.21 10.30 5.91
CA ALA A 65 -3.05 11.38 5.40
C ALA A 65 -2.25 12.40 4.58
N ASP A 66 -0.93 12.48 4.75
CA ASP A 66 -0.08 13.38 3.98
C ASP A 66 0.08 12.87 2.53
N PRO A 67 -0.29 13.67 1.52
CA PRO A 67 -0.20 13.30 0.10
C PRO A 67 1.19 12.82 -0.34
N LYS A 68 2.26 13.34 0.27
CA LYS A 68 3.64 12.94 -0.07
C LYS A 68 3.89 11.48 0.30
N TYR A 69 3.45 11.07 1.49
CA TYR A 69 3.60 9.69 1.94
C TYR A 69 2.66 8.75 1.20
N GLN A 70 1.46 9.22 0.83
CA GLN A 70 0.56 8.45 -0.03
C GLN A 70 1.18 8.17 -1.40
N ALA A 71 1.74 9.20 -2.05
CA ALA A 71 2.41 9.06 -3.35
C ALA A 71 3.63 8.13 -3.28
N TRP A 72 4.43 8.24 -2.21
CA TRP A 72 5.55 7.34 -1.96
C TRP A 72 5.08 5.89 -1.79
N LEU A 73 4.04 5.66 -0.98
CA LEU A 73 3.53 4.31 -0.71
C LEU A 73 2.93 3.67 -1.97
N ASP A 74 2.14 4.43 -2.75
CA ASP A 74 1.59 3.95 -4.03
C ASP A 74 2.72 3.58 -4.99
N SER A 75 3.72 4.46 -5.14
CA SER A 75 4.90 4.20 -5.97
C SER A 75 5.65 2.96 -5.51
N ALA A 76 5.91 2.82 -4.21
CA ALA A 76 6.63 1.67 -3.65
C ALA A 76 5.91 0.35 -3.91
N VAL A 77 4.59 0.31 -3.71
CA VAL A 77 3.77 -0.89 -3.96
C VAL A 77 3.71 -1.21 -5.45
N ARG A 78 3.49 -0.21 -6.30
CA ARG A 78 3.44 -0.39 -7.76
C ARG A 78 4.76 -0.86 -8.35
N ILE A 79 5.87 -0.33 -7.84
CA ILE A 79 7.23 -0.68 -8.30
C ILE A 79 7.67 -2.04 -7.75
N SER A 80 7.25 -2.44 -6.55
CA SER A 80 7.83 -3.64 -5.90
C SER A 80 6.94 -4.88 -5.97
N SER A 81 5.63 -4.74 -6.23
CA SER A 81 4.67 -5.84 -6.13
C SER A 81 5.00 -7.05 -7.02
N CYS A 82 5.32 -6.84 -8.30
CA CYS A 82 5.69 -7.93 -9.19
C CYS A 82 7.06 -8.53 -8.82
N ALA A 83 7.98 -7.71 -8.31
CA ALA A 83 9.28 -8.18 -7.85
C ALA A 83 9.15 -9.07 -6.61
N TRP A 84 8.32 -8.69 -5.64
CA TRP A 84 8.08 -9.46 -4.41
C TRP A 84 7.49 -10.83 -4.72
N THR A 85 6.52 -10.89 -5.63
CA THR A 85 5.89 -12.15 -6.04
C THR A 85 6.84 -13.06 -6.83
N ALA A 86 7.75 -12.48 -7.63
CA ALA A 86 8.75 -13.23 -8.40
C ALA A 86 10.00 -13.63 -7.61
N THR A 87 10.25 -13.02 -6.44
CA THR A 87 11.47 -13.24 -5.65
C THR A 87 11.70 -14.71 -5.26
N PRO A 88 10.70 -15.46 -4.75
CA PRO A 88 10.90 -16.86 -4.38
C PRO A 88 11.35 -17.72 -5.56
N ASP A 89 10.73 -17.54 -6.73
CA ASP A 89 11.05 -18.31 -7.92
C ASP A 89 12.41 -17.91 -8.50
N PHE A 90 12.72 -16.61 -8.51
CA PHE A 90 14.03 -16.12 -8.93
C PHE A 90 15.16 -16.72 -8.07
N LEU A 91 15.03 -16.67 -6.74
CA LEU A 91 16.05 -17.22 -5.85
C LEU A 91 16.21 -18.73 -6.00
N ARG A 92 15.12 -19.46 -6.26
CA ARG A 92 15.19 -20.90 -6.55
C ARG A 92 15.98 -21.19 -7.83
N GLU A 93 15.72 -20.43 -8.90
CA GLU A 93 16.43 -20.58 -10.18
C GLU A 93 17.92 -20.23 -10.11
N THR A 94 18.29 -19.26 -9.26
CA THR A 94 19.69 -18.92 -9.05
C THR A 94 20.40 -19.85 -8.08
N GLY A 95 19.75 -20.91 -7.58
CA GLY A 95 20.30 -21.78 -6.55
C GLY A 95 20.64 -21.01 -5.27
N TYR A 96 19.85 -19.96 -4.98
CA TYR A 96 20.03 -19.05 -3.84
C TYR A 96 21.41 -18.37 -3.80
N GLN A 97 22.05 -18.22 -4.96
CA GLN A 97 23.33 -17.51 -5.06
C GLN A 97 23.13 -15.99 -5.09
N ASN A 98 24.13 -15.27 -4.59
CA ASN A 98 24.17 -13.82 -4.63
C ASN A 98 24.08 -13.32 -6.09
N PRO A 99 23.21 -12.35 -6.40
CA PRO A 99 23.16 -11.76 -7.73
C PRO A 99 24.48 -11.06 -8.07
N SER A 100 25.03 -11.35 -9.25
CA SER A 100 26.24 -10.70 -9.79
C SER A 100 25.95 -9.65 -10.86
N SER A 101 24.67 -9.46 -11.21
CA SER A 101 24.19 -8.51 -12.21
C SER A 101 23.10 -7.61 -11.64
N ASN A 102 23.10 -6.35 -12.05
CA ASN A 102 22.07 -5.37 -11.72
C ASN A 102 20.83 -5.46 -12.63
N THR A 103 20.88 -6.25 -13.71
CA THR A 103 19.77 -6.44 -14.66
C THR A 103 19.13 -7.82 -14.55
N LYS A 104 19.85 -8.83 -14.04
CA LYS A 104 19.32 -10.17 -13.76
C LYS A 104 18.87 -10.26 -12.30
N THR A 105 17.68 -9.73 -12.02
CA THR A 105 17.12 -9.62 -10.66
C THR A 105 15.69 -10.15 -10.60
N ALA A 106 15.19 -10.42 -9.39
CA ALA A 106 13.76 -10.72 -9.17
C ALA A 106 12.84 -9.60 -9.69
N PHE A 107 13.33 -8.35 -9.67
CA PHE A 107 12.66 -7.22 -10.26
C PHE A 107 12.44 -7.40 -11.76
N ALA A 108 13.53 -7.62 -12.51
CA ALA A 108 13.45 -7.80 -13.96
C ALA A 108 12.56 -8.99 -14.32
N LYS A 109 12.65 -10.09 -13.55
CA LYS A 109 11.77 -11.25 -13.72
C LYS A 109 10.30 -10.90 -13.51
N GLY A 110 9.95 -10.24 -12.41
CA GLY A 110 8.56 -9.92 -12.07
C GLY A 110 7.89 -9.02 -13.11
N TYR A 111 8.62 -8.08 -13.71
CA TYR A 111 8.10 -7.19 -14.74
C TYR A 111 8.35 -7.67 -16.17
N GLY A 112 8.98 -8.84 -16.37
CA GLY A 112 9.29 -9.37 -17.70
C GLY A 112 10.29 -8.52 -18.48
N TYR A 113 11.21 -7.82 -17.80
CA TYR A 113 12.21 -6.99 -18.47
C TYR A 113 13.30 -7.83 -19.11
N PRO A 114 13.75 -7.50 -20.34
CA PRO A 114 14.89 -8.17 -20.96
C PRO A 114 16.17 -7.98 -20.12
N ASP A 115 17.04 -8.99 -20.11
CA ASP A 115 18.35 -8.85 -19.49
C ASP A 115 19.15 -7.73 -20.20
N GLY A 116 19.94 -6.99 -19.44
CA GLY A 116 20.66 -5.79 -19.90
C GLY A 116 19.84 -4.50 -19.87
N VAL A 117 18.55 -4.53 -19.53
CA VAL A 117 17.72 -3.31 -19.40
C VAL A 117 17.61 -2.89 -17.93
N PRO A 118 18.15 -1.71 -17.54
CA PRO A 118 18.02 -1.20 -16.18
C PRO A 118 16.59 -0.76 -15.86
N PHE A 119 16.20 -0.90 -14.60
CA PHE A 119 14.87 -0.53 -14.08
C PHE A 119 14.41 0.87 -14.53
N PHE A 120 15.25 1.90 -14.33
CA PHE A 120 14.91 3.30 -14.58
C PHE A 120 14.63 3.63 -16.06
N ARG A 121 15.04 2.76 -16.99
CA ARG A 121 14.81 2.98 -18.42
C ARG A 121 13.38 2.63 -18.85
N ASN A 122 12.71 1.74 -18.11
CA ASN A 122 11.33 1.31 -18.39
C ASN A 122 10.28 2.02 -17.51
N SER A 123 10.69 2.71 -16.43
CA SER A 123 9.77 3.44 -15.54
C SER A 123 9.36 4.83 -16.03
N ALA A 124 9.90 5.32 -17.15
CA ALA A 124 9.62 6.65 -17.70
C ALA A 124 8.36 6.73 -18.58
N GLY A 125 7.61 5.62 -18.74
CA GLY A 125 6.48 5.51 -19.67
C GLY A 125 5.08 5.54 -19.05
N THR A 126 4.95 5.70 -17.72
CA THR A 126 3.64 5.73 -17.05
C THR A 126 3.61 6.84 -16.01
N SER A 127 3.32 8.05 -16.47
CA SER A 127 2.90 9.19 -15.66
C SER A 127 1.81 9.93 -16.41
#